data_AF-A0A3D6DFJ9-F1
#
_entry.id   AF-A0A3D6DFJ9-F1
#
_cell.length_a   1.000
_cell.length_b   1.000
_cell.length_c   1.000
_cell.angle_alpha   90.00
_cell.angle_beta   90.00
_cell.angle_gamma   90.00
#
_symmetry.space_group_name_H-M   'P 1'
#
loop_
_entity.id
_entity.type
_entity.pdbx_description
1 polymer ?
#
loop_
_entity_poly.entity_id
_entity_poly.type
_entity_poly.pdbx_seq_one_letter_code
_entity_poly.pdbx_strand_id
1 'polypeptide(L)'
;MMPVALWAQLPYELTVLNQPYAPLENATALGSEQYDDDEGWDDPEFSASLGFDFSFSGYVIDAMDQIGLGSLMLGTTIDGAILLHGVMPTNYDLADRAINGGEPSLIRWETTGDPGSRVFAIEWANAGL
;
A
#
# COMPACT_ATOMS: atom_id res chain seq x y z
N MET A 1 -28.77 14.50 2.18
CA MET A 1 -27.91 14.48 3.37
C MET A 1 -26.77 13.52 3.04
N MET A 2 -25.54 13.99 2.88
CA MET A 2 -24.42 13.09 2.55
C MET A 2 -24.02 12.27 3.80
N PRO A 3 -23.64 10.99 3.65
CA PRO A 3 -23.23 10.14 4.78
C PRO A 3 -22.04 10.75 5.53
N VAL A 4 -21.98 10.57 6.85
CA VAL A 4 -20.88 11.04 7.71
C VAL A 4 -19.51 10.48 7.26
N ALA A 5 -19.48 9.27 6.69
CA ALA A 5 -18.27 8.67 6.14
C ALA A 5 -17.62 9.50 5.01
N LEU A 6 -18.40 10.25 4.22
CA LEU A 6 -17.88 11.12 3.16
C LEU A 6 -17.17 12.38 3.69
N TRP A 7 -17.52 12.83 4.91
CA TRP A 7 -16.86 13.98 5.53
C TRP A 7 -15.51 13.63 6.14
N ALA A 8 -15.27 12.36 6.47
CA ALA A 8 -14.00 11.87 7.01
C ALA A 8 -12.89 11.78 5.94
N GLN A 9 -13.26 11.80 4.65
CA GLN A 9 -12.32 11.72 3.53
C GLN A 9 -11.93 13.08 2.94
N LEU A 10 -12.51 14.21 3.37
CA LEU A 10 -12.11 15.53 2.87
C LEU A 10 -10.64 15.82 3.29
N PRO A 11 -9.73 16.21 2.37
CA PRO A 11 -9.93 16.69 1.00
C PRO A 11 -9.62 15.69 -0.14
N TYR A 12 -9.61 14.38 0.11
CA TYR A 12 -9.22 13.37 -0.88
C TYR A 12 -10.38 12.99 -1.82
N GLU A 13 -10.03 12.72 -3.09
CA GLU A 13 -10.93 12.13 -4.08
C GLU A 13 -10.57 10.65 -4.26
N LEU A 14 -11.56 9.77 -4.11
CA LEU A 14 -11.41 8.34 -4.40
C LEU A 14 -11.91 8.07 -5.82
N THR A 15 -11.00 7.60 -6.68
CA THR A 15 -11.34 7.09 -8.02
C THR A 15 -11.09 5.60 -8.07
N VAL A 16 -12.08 4.82 -8.53
CA VAL A 16 -11.92 3.38 -8.81
C VAL A 16 -11.88 3.18 -10.31
N LEU A 17 -10.82 2.55 -10.80
CA LEU A 17 -10.59 2.30 -12.22
C LEU A 17 -10.73 0.80 -12.52
N ASN A 18 -11.38 0.48 -13.63
CA ASN A 18 -11.38 -0.88 -14.20
C ASN A 18 -10.59 -0.84 -15.51
N GLN A 19 -9.30 -1.11 -15.41
CA GLN A 19 -8.35 -1.08 -16.52
C GLN A 19 -7.62 -2.43 -16.60
N PRO A 20 -7.09 -2.81 -17.77
CA PRO A 20 -6.21 -3.97 -17.87
C PRO A 20 -5.08 -3.86 -16.85
N TYR A 21 -4.82 -4.94 -16.13
CA TYR A 21 -3.71 -5.01 -15.20
C TYR A 21 -2.39 -4.88 -15.97
N ALA A 22 -1.56 -3.94 -15.53
CA ALA A 22 -0.21 -3.71 -16.03
C ALA A 22 0.73 -3.80 -14.83
N PRO A 23 1.68 -4.75 -14.82
CA PRO A 23 2.63 -4.89 -13.71
C PRO A 23 3.58 -3.69 -13.62
N LEU A 24 4.05 -3.33 -12.42
CA LEU A 24 5.05 -2.27 -12.23
C LEU A 24 6.45 -2.78 -12.65
N GLU A 25 7.08 -2.13 -13.64
CA GLU A 25 8.33 -2.61 -14.24
C GLU A 25 9.60 -2.03 -13.59
N ASN A 26 9.56 -0.82 -13.03
CA ASN A 26 10.72 -0.13 -12.42
C ASN A 26 10.50 0.11 -10.91
N ALA A 27 9.91 -0.88 -10.25
CA ALA A 27 9.50 -0.78 -8.86
C ALA A 27 10.54 -1.35 -7.89
N THR A 28 10.54 -0.81 -6.67
CA THR A 28 11.18 -1.43 -5.51
C THR A 28 10.35 -2.64 -5.11
N ALA A 29 10.96 -3.83 -5.13
CA ALA A 29 10.32 -5.05 -4.66
C ALA A 29 10.62 -5.29 -3.18
N LEU A 30 9.62 -5.76 -2.44
CA LEU A 30 9.81 -6.27 -1.09
C LEU A 30 10.73 -7.48 -1.13
N GLY A 31 11.80 -7.45 -0.34
CA GLY A 31 12.73 -8.58 -0.24
C GLY A 31 12.05 -9.78 0.41
N SER A 32 12.38 -10.99 -0.05
CA SER A 32 11.82 -12.23 0.49
C SER A 32 12.12 -12.45 1.98
N GLU A 33 13.16 -11.80 2.50
CA GLU A 33 13.49 -11.79 3.94
C GLU A 33 12.47 -11.03 4.80
N GLN A 34 11.59 -10.25 4.18
CA GLN A 34 10.50 -9.53 4.82
C GLN A 34 9.15 -10.24 4.64
N TYR A 35 9.12 -11.38 3.95
CA TYR A 35 7.95 -12.25 3.94
C TYR A 35 7.82 -12.90 5.32
N ASP A 36 6.58 -13.04 5.75
CA ASP A 36 6.21 -13.57 7.07
C ASP A 36 5.92 -15.07 7.05
N ASP A 37 5.98 -15.71 5.87
CA ASP A 37 5.87 -17.15 5.66
C ASP A 37 7.03 -17.68 4.79
N ASP A 38 7.38 -18.96 4.96
CA ASP A 38 8.47 -19.61 4.20
C ASP A 38 8.05 -19.97 2.76
N GLU A 39 6.75 -20.10 2.50
CA GLU A 39 6.18 -20.49 1.19
C GLU A 39 5.61 -19.30 0.40
N GLY A 40 5.61 -18.09 0.97
CA GLY A 40 4.98 -16.91 0.38
C GLY A 40 4.86 -15.78 1.41
N TRP A 41 3.82 -14.96 1.30
CA TRP A 41 3.49 -13.93 2.29
C TRP A 41 1.99 -13.94 2.58
N ASP A 42 1.59 -13.54 3.78
CA ASP A 42 0.17 -13.41 4.19
C ASP A 42 -0.04 -12.03 4.81
N ASP A 43 0.64 -11.75 5.91
CA ASP A 43 0.59 -10.49 6.67
C ASP A 43 1.96 -9.82 6.78
N PRO A 44 2.71 -9.58 5.67
CA PRO A 44 4.04 -9.02 5.80
C PRO A 44 3.97 -7.60 6.36
N GLU A 45 4.82 -7.32 7.35
CA GLU A 45 5.01 -5.99 7.91
C GLU A 45 6.20 -5.30 7.25
N PHE A 46 5.95 -4.21 6.53
CA PHE A 46 7.00 -3.48 5.83
C PHE A 46 6.64 -2.00 5.65
N SER A 47 7.66 -1.20 5.33
CA SER A 47 7.50 0.22 5.03
C SER A 47 7.83 0.47 3.56
N ALA A 48 6.87 1.02 2.82
CA ALA A 48 7.04 1.47 1.45
C ALA A 48 7.26 2.99 1.42
N SER A 49 8.50 3.41 1.16
CA SER A 49 8.82 4.84 1.05
C SER A 49 8.09 5.49 -0.13
N LEU A 50 7.47 6.65 0.12
CA LEU A 50 6.82 7.45 -0.91
C LEU A 50 7.85 8.13 -1.83
N GLY A 51 9.06 8.42 -1.32
CA GLY A 51 10.05 9.23 -2.04
C GLY A 51 9.67 10.72 -2.14
N PHE A 52 8.65 11.15 -1.41
CA PHE A 52 8.24 12.54 -1.27
C PHE A 52 7.37 12.76 -0.03
N ASP A 53 7.42 13.99 0.50
CA ASP A 53 6.52 14.44 1.55
C ASP A 53 5.09 14.56 1.02
N PHE A 54 4.16 13.81 1.59
CA PHE A 54 2.74 13.83 1.26
C PHE A 54 1.91 14.32 2.44
N SER A 55 0.98 15.24 2.19
CA SER A 55 0.04 15.67 3.22
C SER A 55 -1.12 14.69 3.28
N PHE A 56 -1.18 13.88 4.34
CA PHE A 56 -2.23 12.91 4.59
C PHE A 56 -2.98 13.23 5.89
N SER A 57 -4.28 13.50 5.76
CA SER A 57 -5.20 13.95 6.82
C SER A 57 -4.66 15.08 7.71
N GLY A 58 -3.88 16.01 7.15
CA GLY A 58 -3.30 17.14 7.89
C GLY A 58 -1.92 16.86 8.51
N TYR A 59 -1.40 15.64 8.36
CA TYR A 59 -0.05 15.25 8.74
C TYR A 59 0.82 15.12 7.51
N VAL A 60 2.14 15.26 7.68
CA VAL A 60 3.10 14.99 6.61
C VAL A 60 3.66 13.59 6.81
N ILE A 61 3.53 12.76 5.78
CA ILE A 61 4.05 11.40 5.74
C ILE A 61 5.07 11.25 4.61
N ASP A 62 6.00 10.32 4.76
CA ASP A 62 7.05 10.00 3.78
C ASP A 62 7.13 8.50 3.43
N ALA A 63 6.34 7.68 4.10
CA ALA A 63 6.16 6.25 3.83
C ALA A 63 4.74 5.77 4.16
N MET A 64 4.39 4.62 3.59
CA MET A 64 3.21 3.83 3.95
C MET A 64 3.68 2.49 4.55
N ASP A 65 3.28 2.22 5.79
CA ASP A 65 3.55 0.98 6.48
C ASP A 65 2.39 0.01 6.29
N GLN A 66 2.67 -1.19 5.76
CA GLN A 66 1.73 -2.29 5.84
C GLN A 66 1.81 -2.89 7.24
N ILE A 67 0.66 -2.97 7.93
CA ILE A 67 0.58 -3.56 9.27
C ILE A 67 -0.65 -4.47 9.41
N GLY A 68 -0.45 -5.79 9.42
CA GLY A 68 -1.51 -6.79 9.47
C GLY A 68 -2.59 -6.67 8.37
N LEU A 69 -3.55 -7.60 8.38
CA LEU A 69 -4.69 -7.66 7.44
C LEU A 69 -4.30 -7.64 5.95
N GLY A 70 -3.07 -8.03 5.61
CA GLY A 70 -2.45 -8.13 4.28
C GLY A 70 -2.46 -6.88 3.39
N SER A 71 -3.17 -5.82 3.79
CA SER A 71 -3.55 -4.70 2.93
C SER A 71 -3.79 -3.39 3.68
N LEU A 72 -3.74 -3.38 5.02
CA LEU A 72 -3.87 -2.14 5.78
C LEU A 72 -2.59 -1.33 5.68
N MET A 73 -2.67 -0.18 5.00
CA MET A 73 -1.55 0.74 4.82
C MET A 73 -1.74 1.97 5.71
N LEU A 74 -0.80 2.23 6.61
CA LEU A 74 -0.81 3.40 7.51
C LEU A 74 0.34 4.36 7.17
N GLY A 75 0.10 5.65 7.24
CA GLY A 75 1.14 6.65 6.94
C GLY A 75 2.12 6.85 8.10
N THR A 76 3.42 6.79 7.82
CA THR A 76 4.51 7.12 8.75
C THR A 76 4.78 8.62 8.72
N THR A 77 4.81 9.32 9.87
CA THR A 77 5.11 10.75 9.89
C THR A 77 6.60 11.03 10.06
N ILE A 78 7.04 12.20 9.59
CA ILE A 78 8.46 12.63 9.53
C ILE A 78 9.18 12.65 10.92
N ASP A 79 8.44 12.56 12.03
CA ASP A 79 8.98 12.53 13.42
C ASP A 79 8.70 11.22 14.19
N GLY A 80 8.24 10.14 13.52
CA GLY A 80 7.99 8.83 14.13
C GLY A 80 6.53 8.36 14.03
N ALA A 81 6.15 7.34 14.81
CA ALA A 81 4.85 6.69 14.61
C ALA A 81 3.67 7.49 15.21
N ILE A 82 2.85 8.11 14.36
CA ILE A 82 1.42 8.33 14.62
C ILE A 82 0.62 7.56 13.55
N LEU A 83 0.21 6.34 13.91
CA LEU A 83 -0.50 5.40 13.05
C LEU A 83 -2.03 5.59 13.13
N LEU A 84 -2.53 6.75 12.71
CA LEU A 84 -3.99 7.05 12.72
C LEU A 84 -4.58 7.36 11.34
N HIS A 85 -3.74 7.41 10.31
CA HIS A 85 -4.13 7.76 8.95
C HIS A 85 -3.74 6.63 8.02
N GLY A 86 -4.72 6.04 7.34
CA GLY A 86 -4.48 4.88 6.51
C GLY A 86 -5.50 4.69 5.43
N VAL A 87 -5.17 3.78 4.53
CA VAL A 87 -6.06 3.26 3.51
C VAL A 87 -6.08 1.75 3.64
N MET A 88 -7.27 1.18 3.47
CA MET A 88 -7.45 -0.25 3.23
C MET A 88 -7.92 -0.36 1.78
N PRO A 89 -7.03 -0.64 0.81
CA PRO A 89 -7.38 -0.64 -0.62
C PRO A 89 -8.46 -1.66 -0.96
N THR A 90 -8.53 -2.72 -0.16
CA THR A 90 -9.51 -3.79 -0.20
C THR A 90 -10.03 -4.06 1.22
N ASN A 91 -11.24 -4.59 1.37
CA ASN A 91 -11.76 -5.02 2.68
C ASN A 91 -11.48 -6.51 2.95
N TYR A 92 -10.47 -7.06 2.29
CA TYR A 92 -10.06 -8.46 2.39
C TYR A 92 -8.65 -8.53 2.95
N ASP A 93 -8.41 -9.60 3.68
CA ASP A 93 -7.05 -10.05 3.99
C ASP A 93 -6.39 -10.47 2.68
N LEU A 94 -5.25 -9.88 2.33
CA LEU A 94 -4.53 -10.24 1.11
C LEU A 94 -3.41 -11.17 1.48
N ALA A 95 -3.40 -12.35 0.87
CA ALA A 95 -2.31 -13.30 0.95
C ALA A 95 -1.72 -13.57 -0.44
N ASP A 96 -0.51 -14.08 -0.45
CA ASP A 96 0.08 -14.67 -1.64
C ASP A 96 -0.71 -15.92 -2.06
N ARG A 97 -1.27 -15.92 -3.27
CA ARG A 97 -1.96 -17.11 -3.78
C ARG A 97 -1.01 -18.26 -4.08
N ALA A 98 0.29 -18.00 -4.17
CA ALA A 98 1.32 -19.00 -4.37
C ALA A 98 1.74 -19.73 -3.08
N ILE A 99 1.22 -19.34 -1.90
CA ILE A 99 1.52 -19.97 -0.60
C ILE A 99 1.20 -21.47 -0.52
N ASN A 100 0.58 -22.04 -1.55
CA ASN A 100 0.29 -23.48 -1.67
C ASN A 100 1.34 -24.21 -2.53
N GLY A 101 2.63 -23.94 -2.29
CA GLY A 101 3.75 -24.60 -2.98
C GLY A 101 4.09 -24.06 -4.38
N GLY A 102 3.73 -22.80 -4.66
CA GLY A 102 4.20 -22.04 -5.83
C GLY A 102 5.44 -21.20 -5.54
N GLU A 103 5.91 -20.47 -6.54
CA GLU A 103 6.93 -19.43 -6.33
C GLU A 103 6.25 -18.19 -5.74
N PRO A 104 6.80 -17.60 -4.66
CA PRO A 104 6.21 -16.43 -4.03
C PRO A 104 5.96 -15.28 -5.01
N SER A 105 4.79 -14.67 -4.91
CA SER A 105 4.43 -13.50 -5.69
C SER A 105 5.02 -12.23 -5.08
N LEU A 106 5.17 -11.19 -5.90
CA LEU A 106 5.86 -9.97 -5.50
C LEU A 106 4.90 -8.94 -4.89
N ILE A 107 5.34 -8.30 -3.81
CA ILE A 107 4.87 -6.97 -3.41
C ILE A 107 5.90 -5.95 -3.88
N ARG A 108 5.46 -4.88 -4.54
CA ARG A 108 6.37 -3.84 -5.05
C ARG A 108 5.70 -2.49 -5.17
N TRP A 109 6.49 -1.42 -5.14
CA TRP A 109 5.99 -0.06 -5.26
C TRP A 109 6.93 0.82 -6.09
N GLU A 110 6.35 1.84 -6.72
CA GLU A 110 7.08 2.86 -7.45
C GLU A 110 6.50 4.24 -7.21
N THR A 111 7.35 5.26 -7.36
CA THR A 111 6.95 6.65 -7.41
C THR A 111 7.34 7.24 -8.74
N THR A 112 6.38 7.85 -9.42
CA THR A 112 6.57 8.48 -10.73
C THR A 112 6.14 9.94 -10.72
N GLY A 113 6.51 10.70 -11.75
CA GLY A 113 6.12 12.10 -11.93
C GLY A 113 7.08 13.13 -11.32
N ASP A 114 6.83 14.40 -11.64
CA ASP A 114 7.64 15.54 -11.20
C ASP A 114 7.15 16.12 -9.86
N PRO A 115 8.00 16.85 -9.11
CA PRO A 115 7.58 17.57 -7.90
C PRO A 115 6.31 18.41 -8.11
N GLY A 116 5.28 18.13 -7.29
CA GLY A 116 3.94 18.73 -7.41
C GLY A 116 2.91 17.87 -8.15
N SER A 117 3.34 16.80 -8.82
CA SER A 117 2.50 15.86 -9.57
C SER A 117 2.96 14.40 -9.42
N ARG A 118 3.60 14.07 -8.29
CA ARG A 118 4.11 12.73 -8.01
C ARG A 118 2.96 11.77 -7.69
N VAL A 119 3.11 10.52 -8.14
CA VAL A 119 2.18 9.42 -7.87
C VAL A 119 2.95 8.27 -7.26
N PHE A 120 2.51 7.81 -6.08
CA PHE A 120 2.95 6.56 -5.48
C PHE A 120 1.97 5.44 -5.87
N ALA A 121 2.50 4.33 -6.37
CA ALA A 121 1.74 3.13 -6.71
C ALA A 121 2.34 1.93 -5.98
N ILE A 122 1.49 1.10 -5.39
CA ILE A 122 1.85 -0.17 -4.77
C ILE A 122 1.05 -1.30 -5.43
N GLU A 123 1.70 -2.43 -5.63
CA GLU A 123 1.17 -3.63 -6.26
C GLU A 123 1.41 -4.84 -5.36
N TRP A 124 0.34 -5.59 -5.12
CA TRP A 124 0.38 -6.96 -4.62
C TRP A 124 0.10 -7.89 -5.80
N ALA A 125 1.15 -8.46 -6.39
CA ALA A 125 1.00 -9.33 -7.55
C ALA A 125 0.38 -10.67 -7.14
N ASN A 126 -0.52 -11.23 -7.97
CA ASN A 126 -1.13 -12.54 -7.73
C ASN A 126 -1.67 -12.77 -6.30
N ALA A 127 -2.17 -11.71 -5.64
CA ALA A 127 -2.71 -11.78 -4.29
C ALA A 127 -4.19 -12.17 -4.25
N GLY A 128 -4.65 -12.69 -3.13
CA GLY A 128 -6.05 -13.09 -2.93
C GLY A 128 -6.33 -13.61 -1.51
N LEU A 129 -7.52 -14.17 -1.34
CA LEU A 129 -7.93 -14.91 -0.14
C LEU A 129 -7.58 -16.40 -0.25
#